data_AF-A0A553FHK3-F1
#
_entry.id   AF-A0A553FHK3-F1
#
_cell.length_a   1.000
_cell.length_b   1.000
_cell.length_c   1.000
_cell.angle_alpha   90.00
_cell.angle_beta   90.00
_cell.angle_gamma   90.00
#
_symmetry.space_group_name_H-M   'P 1'
#
loop_
_entity.id
_entity.type
_entity.pdbx_description
1 polymer ?
#
loop_
_entity_poly.entity_id
_entity_poly.type
_entity_poly.pdbx_seq_one_letter_code
_entity_poly.pdbx_strand_id
1 'polypeptide(L)' 'METWVIVVIIVCVIAAIVGNLSMLQRSTQPLRRKSLNDLQETLPRAGEKQAQLKQERKNKSK' A
#
# COMPACT_ATOMS: atom_id res chain seq x y z
N MET A 1 -48.96 -3.98 16.47
CA MET A 1 -47.75 -3.40 17.11
C MET A 1 -46.49 -4.20 16.78
N GLU A 2 -46.52 -5.54 16.82
CA GLU A 2 -45.35 -6.39 16.50
C GLU A 2 -44.84 -6.29 15.05
N THR A 3 -45.74 -6.26 14.07
CA THR A 3 -45.34 -6.22 12.65
C THR A 3 -44.51 -5.00 12.29
N TRP A 4 -44.82 -3.85 12.91
CA TRP A 4 -44.07 -2.61 12.69
C TRP A 4 -42.66 -2.67 13.30
N VAL A 5 -42.50 -3.33 14.45
CA VAL A 5 -41.20 -3.58 15.08
C VAL A 5 -40.33 -4.47 14.18
N ILE A 6 -40.91 -5.50 13.58
CA ILE A 6 -40.20 -6.39 12.63
C ILE A 6 -39.70 -5.60 11.42
N VAL A 7 -40.52 -4.72 10.85
CA VAL A 7 -40.12 -3.87 9.72
C VAL A 7 -38.96 -2.94 10.09
N VAL A 8 -39.00 -2.32 11.27
CA VAL A 8 -37.91 -1.45 11.76
C VAL A 8 -36.60 -2.22 11.91
N ILE A 9 -36.64 -3.43 12.47
CA ILE A 9 -35.44 -4.27 12.63
C ILE A 9 -34.82 -4.61 11.27
N ILE A 10 -35.63 -4.98 10.28
CA ILE A 10 -35.15 -5.29 8.93
C ILE A 10 -34.46 -4.08 8.29
N VAL A 11 -35.07 -2.89 8.41
CA VAL A 11 -34.48 -1.65 7.88
C VAL A 11 -33.15 -1.33 8.57
N CYS A 12 -33.07 -1.48 9.89
CA CYS A 12 -31.82 -1.29 10.64
C CYS A 12 -30.71 -2.24 10.20
N VAL A 13 -31.02 -3.52 9.96
CA VAL A 13 -30.04 -4.51 9.49
C VAL A 13 -29.53 -4.14 8.10
N ILE A 14 -30.42 -3.77 7.18
CA ILE A 14 -30.03 -3.33 5.83
C ILE A 14 -29.17 -2.07 5.91
N ALA A 15 -29.56 -1.08 6.72
CA ALA A 15 -28.80 0.16 6.89
C ALA A 15 -27.41 -0.09 7.50
N ALA A 16 -27.27 -1.04 8.44
CA ALA A 16 -25.99 -1.42 9.01
C ALA A 16 -25.06 -2.07 7.97
N ILE A 17 -25.59 -2.97 7.13
CA ILE A 17 -24.83 -3.62 6.05
C ILE A 17 -24.37 -2.57 5.03
N VAL A 18 -25.28 -1.69 4.58
CA VAL A 18 -24.97 -0.62 3.62
C VAL A 18 -23.98 0.39 4.20
N GLY A 19 -24.16 0.79 5.46
CA GLY A 19 -23.24 1.70 6.15
C GLY A 19 -21.83 1.13 6.27
N ASN A 20 -21.71 -0.17 6.59
CA ASN A 20 -20.42 -0.84 6.68
C ASN A 20 -19.75 -1.00 5.30
N LEU A 21 -20.51 -1.37 4.26
CA LEU A 21 -20.02 -1.46 2.89
C LEU A 21 -19.56 -0.08 2.35
N SER A 22 -20.27 1.00 2.70
CA SER A 22 -19.89 2.36 2.34
C SER A 22 -18.56 2.79 2.96
N MET A 23 -18.24 2.33 4.18
CA MET A 23 -16.94 2.56 4.81
C MET A 23 -15.80 1.75 4.17
N LEU A 24 -16.09 0.58 3.60
CA LEU A 24 -15.09 -0.29 2.99
C LEU A 24 -14.50 0.28 1.68
N GLN A 25 -15.28 1.08 0.93
CA GLN A 25 -14.81 1.71 -0.32
C GLN A 25 -13.68 2.72 -0.13
N ARG A 26 -13.50 3.24 1.10
CA ARG A 26 -12.44 4.23 1.42
C ARG A 26 -11.03 3.64 1.42
N SER A 27 -10.90 2.30 1.38
CA SER A 27 -9.63 1.56 1.37
C SER A 27 -9.23 1.07 -0.02
N THR A 28 -9.50 1.84 -1.09
CA THR A 28 -9.05 1.54 -2.46
C THR A 28 -7.61 1.98 -2.74
N GLN A 29 -6.94 2.63 -1.78
CA GLN A 29 -5.55 3.01 -1.92
C GLN A 29 -4.65 1.85 -1.48
N PRO A 30 -3.63 1.48 -2.26
CA PRO A 30 -2.73 0.40 -1.89
C PRO A 30 -2.08 0.74 -0.54
N LEU A 31 -2.07 -0.24 0.36
CA LEU A 31 -1.47 -0.11 1.71
C LEU A 31 -0.02 0.39 1.64
N ARG A 32 0.63 0.16 0.50
CA ARG A 32 1.99 0.61 0.24
C ARG A 32 2.05 1.49 -0.99
N ARG A 33 2.58 2.70 -0.82
CA ARG A 33 2.76 3.68 -1.89
C ARG A 33 3.91 3.38 -2.85
N LYS A 34 4.87 2.57 -2.42
CA LYS A 34 6.14 2.33 -3.11
C LYS A 34 6.42 0.84 -3.28
N SER A 35 6.99 0.41 -4.40
CA SER A 35 7.33 -1.00 -4.63
C SER A 35 8.43 -1.51 -3.67
N LEU A 36 8.57 -2.85 -3.51
CA LEU A 36 9.58 -3.48 -2.63
C LEU A 36 10.95 -3.29 -3.25
N ASN A 37 10.94 -3.24 -4.58
CA ASN A 37 12.09 -3.05 -5.41
C ASN A 37 12.47 -1.57 -5.59
N ASP A 38 11.60 -0.65 -5.17
CA ASP A 38 11.82 0.80 -5.25
C ASP A 38 12.29 1.39 -3.92
N LEU A 39 12.50 0.58 -2.87
CA LEU A 39 13.17 1.05 -1.67
C LEU A 39 14.54 1.60 -2.08
N GLN A 40 14.86 2.81 -1.61
CA GLN A 40 16.20 3.36 -1.80
C GLN A 40 17.17 2.33 -1.22
N GLU A 41 18.02 1.73 -2.06
CA GLU A 41 19.02 0.80 -1.59
C GLU A 41 19.95 1.56 -0.66
N THR A 42 19.82 1.28 0.64
CA THR A 42 20.64 1.91 1.69
C THR A 42 22.07 1.37 1.69
N LEU A 43 22.30 0.27 0.98
CA LEU A 43 23.59 -0.36 0.80
C LEU A 43 23.87 -0.47 -0.70
N PRO A 44 25.06 -0.08 -1.15
CA PRO A 44 25.42 -0.21 -2.56
C PRO A 44 25.42 -1.69 -2.96
N ARG A 45 24.81 -1.97 -4.11
CA ARG A 45 24.65 -3.32 -4.62
C ARG A 45 25.99 -4.04 -4.72
N ALA A 46 26.02 -5.31 -4.34
CA ALA A 46 27.21 -6.13 -4.46
C ALA A 46 27.70 -6.13 -5.91
N GLY A 47 28.90 -5.59 -6.15
CA GLY A 47 29.49 -5.40 -7.48
C GLY A 47 29.59 -3.94 -7.94
N GLU A 48 28.72 -3.04 -7.49
CA GLU A 48 28.75 -1.62 -7.91
C GLU A 48 29.92 -0.86 -7.27
N LYS A 49 30.24 -1.15 -6.00
CA LYS A 49 31.46 -0.63 -5.35
C LYS A 49 32.72 -0.96 -6.15
N GLN A 50 32.81 -2.17 -6.69
CA GLN A 50 33.97 -2.59 -7.49
C GLN A 50 33.99 -1.87 -8.85
N ALA A 51 32.83 -1.69 -9.48
CA ALA A 51 32.71 -0.94 -10.72
C ALA A 51 33.10 0.54 -10.55
N GLN A 52 32.63 1.20 -9.48
CA GLN A 52 32.97 2.58 -9.14
C GLN A 52 34.47 2.75 -8.87
N LEU A 53 35.07 1.88 -8.03
CA LEU A 53 36.52 1.86 -7.77
C LEU A 53 37.35 1.65 -9.06
N LYS A 54 36.88 0.80 -9.97
CA LYS A 54 37.55 0.55 -11.25
C LYS A 54 37.48 1.77 -12.18
N GLN A 55 36.36 2.50 -12.18
CA GLN A 55 36.20 3.74 -12.95
C GLN A 55 37.04 4.88 -12.38
N GLU A 56 37.09 5.06 -11.06
CA GLU A 56 37.96 6.05 -10.40
C GLU A 56 39.45 5.82 -10.72
N ARG A 57 39.92 4.57 -10.65
CA ARG A 57 41.30 4.21 -11.01
C ARG A 57 41.62 4.49 -12.48
N LYS A 58 40.66 4.26 -13.38
CA LYS A 58 40.83 4.52 -14.82
C LYS A 58 40.91 6.02 -15.14
N ASN A 59 40.15 6.85 -14.41
CA ASN A 59 40.15 8.30 -14.60
C ASN A 59 41.40 8.98 -14.02
N LYS A 60 41.99 8.43 -12.95
CA LYS A 60 43.24 8.93 -12.36
C LYS A 60 44.50 8.59 -13.15
N SER A 61 44.40 7.62 -14.08
CA SER A 61 45.49 7.17 -14.95
C SER A 61 45.53 7.87 -16.30
N LYS A 62 44.58 8.77 -16.59
CA LYS A 62 44.57 9.68 -17.74
C LYS A 62 45.01 11.06 -17.29
#